data_AF-A0A954ZZB3-F1
#
_entry.id   AF-A0A954ZZB3-F1
#
_cell.length_a   1.000
_cell.length_b   1.000
_cell.length_c   1.000
_cell.angle_alpha   90.00
_cell.angle_beta   90.00
_cell.angle_gamma   90.00
#
_symmetry.space_group_name_H-M   'P 1'
#
loop_
_entity.id
_entity.type
_entity.pdbx_description
1 polymer ?
#
loop_
_entity_poly.entity_id
_entity_poly.type
_entity_poly.pdbx_seq_one_letter_code
_entity_poly.pdbx_strand_id
1 'polypeptide(L)'
;MSSELQQLLQALALVRDGRSWKIGDIGMSNSADSDTLSLGMESHVLDLHRITRQSALRELHELKQIYERMLELCPNLLEIAGKHRVALWLYFGVGHHYHMPVCSEIDGHITWEADHLKTARS
;
A
#
# COMPACT_ATOMS: atom_id res chain seq x y z
N MET A 1 -20.56 -4.14 16.35
CA MET A 1 -19.33 -3.80 15.60
C MET A 1 -19.43 -4.48 14.24
N SER A 2 -19.13 -3.78 13.14
CA SER A 2 -19.12 -4.39 11.80
C SER A 2 -17.98 -5.42 11.68
N SER A 3 -18.17 -6.46 10.89
CA SER A 3 -17.19 -7.53 10.64
C SER A 3 -15.84 -7.00 10.12
N GLU A 4 -15.87 -5.94 9.31
CA GLU A 4 -14.67 -5.29 8.75
C GLU A 4 -13.76 -4.68 9.82
N LEU A 5 -14.34 -3.98 10.81
CA LEU A 5 -13.53 -3.35 11.86
C LEU A 5 -12.85 -4.42 12.74
N GLN A 6 -13.50 -5.57 12.90
CA GLN A 6 -12.93 -6.70 13.63
C GLN A 6 -11.79 -7.38 12.86
N GLN A 7 -11.93 -7.51 11.53
CA GLN A 7 -10.85 -7.98 10.66
C GLN A 7 -9.66 -7.02 10.66
N LEU A 8 -9.92 -5.71 10.60
CA LEU A 8 -8.89 -4.67 10.68
C LEU A 8 -8.09 -4.75 12.00
N LEU A 9 -8.78 -4.92 13.13
CA LEU A 9 -8.12 -5.05 14.44
C LEU A 9 -7.24 -6.31 14.54
N GLN A 10 -7.69 -7.44 13.99
CA GLN A 10 -6.89 -8.68 13.94
C GLN A 10 -5.66 -8.51 13.03
N ALA A 11 -5.84 -7.90 11.87
CA ALA A 11 -4.78 -7.54 10.94
C ALA A 11 -3.70 -6.66 11.60
N LEU A 12 -4.11 -5.65 12.37
CA LEU A 12 -3.18 -4.76 13.07
C LEU A 12 -2.36 -5.46 14.16
N ALA A 13 -2.94 -6.45 14.85
CA ALA A 13 -2.19 -7.26 15.79
C ALA A 13 -1.03 -8.01 15.09
N LEU A 14 -1.24 -8.48 13.86
CA LEU A 14 -0.19 -9.13 13.07
C LEU A 14 0.93 -8.15 12.68
N VAL A 15 0.60 -6.92 12.25
CA VAL A 15 1.61 -5.90 11.91
C VAL A 15 2.48 -5.53 13.08
N ARG A 16 1.89 -5.38 14.26
CA ARG A 16 2.64 -5.04 15.47
C ARG A 16 3.69 -6.10 15.81
N ASP A 17 3.40 -7.36 15.48
CA ASP A 17 4.33 -8.47 15.69
C ASP A 17 5.34 -8.63 14.53
N GLY A 18 5.46 -7.63 13.63
CA GLY A 18 6.35 -7.66 12.47
C GLY A 18 5.88 -8.58 11.34
N ARG A 19 4.60 -8.97 11.33
CA ARG A 19 4.01 -9.85 10.31
C ARG A 19 3.23 -9.04 9.28
N SER A 20 3.17 -9.55 8.06
CA SER A 20 2.31 -8.99 7.01
C SER A 20 0.88 -9.50 7.13
N TRP A 21 -0.09 -8.70 6.72
CA TRP A 21 -1.47 -9.16 6.48
C TRP A 21 -2.01 -8.58 5.17
N LYS A 22 -3.10 -9.19 4.68
CA LYS A 22 -3.81 -8.77 3.48
C LYS A 22 -5.32 -8.87 3.72
N ILE A 23 -6.08 -7.81 3.41
CA ILE A 23 -7.55 -7.83 3.30
C ILE A 23 -7.90 -7.36 1.89
N GLY A 24 -8.58 -8.21 1.13
CA GLY A 24 -8.86 -7.95 -0.28
C GLY A 24 -7.56 -7.71 -1.05
N ASP A 25 -7.48 -6.58 -1.75
CA ASP A 25 -6.31 -6.20 -2.57
C ASP A 25 -5.26 -5.41 -1.79
N ILE A 26 -5.53 -5.09 -0.51
CA ILE A 26 -4.65 -4.26 0.31
C ILE A 26 -3.84 -5.13 1.26
N GLY A 27 -2.52 -5.00 1.18
CA GLY A 27 -1.56 -5.57 2.10
C GLY A 27 -0.95 -4.51 2.99
N MET A 28 -0.65 -4.86 4.23
CA MET A 28 0.22 -4.06 5.10
C MET A 28 1.28 -4.94 5.71
N SER A 29 2.49 -4.40 5.82
CA SER A 29 3.61 -5.07 6.45
C SER A 29 4.44 -4.07 7.23
N ASN A 30 4.97 -4.53 8.36
CA ASN A 30 6.01 -3.84 9.09
C ASN A 30 7.17 -4.82 9.15
N SER A 31 8.22 -4.58 8.37
CA SER A 31 9.42 -5.41 8.48
C SER A 31 10.10 -5.06 9.80
N ALA A 32 10.40 -6.06 10.64
CA ALA A 32 11.12 -5.86 11.90
C ALA A 32 12.48 -5.16 11.69
N ASP A 33 13.04 -5.26 10.49
CA ASP A 33 14.33 -4.69 10.11
C ASP A 33 14.23 -3.31 9.43
N SER A 34 13.02 -2.74 9.32
CA SER A 34 12.80 -1.42 8.73
C SER A 34 11.95 -0.54 9.62
N ASP A 35 12.34 0.70 9.83
CA ASP A 35 11.50 1.75 10.45
C ASP A 35 10.36 2.20 9.51
N THR A 36 9.89 1.33 8.61
CA THR A 36 8.94 1.64 7.56
C THR A 36 7.72 0.74 7.63
N LEU A 37 6.56 1.36 7.84
CA LEU A 37 5.26 0.74 7.67
C LEU A 37 4.89 0.79 6.19
N SER A 38 4.81 -0.37 5.54
CA SER A 38 4.49 -0.47 4.12
C SER A 38 3.03 -0.86 3.92
N LEU A 39 2.29 -0.05 3.18
CA LEU A 39 0.97 -0.35 2.66
C LEU A 39 1.09 -0.60 1.15
N GLY A 40 0.47 -1.68 0.67
CA GLY A 40 0.50 -2.06 -0.73
C GLY A 40 -0.89 -2.33 -1.24
N MET A 41 -1.16 -1.98 -2.49
CA MET A 41 -2.33 -2.50 -3.22
C MET A 41 -1.95 -3.00 -4.60
N GLU A 42 -2.72 -3.97 -5.09
CA GLU A 42 -2.66 -4.39 -6.47
C GLU A 42 -3.48 -3.43 -7.36
N SER A 43 -2.93 -3.10 -8.53
CA SER A 43 -3.57 -2.23 -9.50
C SER A 43 -4.80 -2.89 -10.08
N HIS A 44 -5.85 -2.10 -10.28
CA HIS A 44 -7.07 -2.56 -10.94
C HIS A 44 -6.91 -2.70 -12.46
N VAL A 45 -5.82 -2.18 -13.03
CA VAL A 45 -5.52 -2.30 -14.44
C VAL A 45 -4.91 -3.67 -14.70
N LEU A 46 -5.61 -4.49 -15.49
CA LEU A 46 -5.22 -5.88 -15.79
C LEU A 46 -4.11 -6.01 -16.85
N ASP A 47 -3.73 -4.92 -17.49
CA ASP A 47 -2.68 -4.88 -18.51
C ASP A 47 -1.65 -3.81 -18.13
N LEU A 48 -0.43 -4.26 -17.85
CA LEU A 48 0.69 -3.40 -17.45
C LEU A 48 0.94 -2.26 -18.44
N HIS A 49 0.77 -2.51 -19.74
CA HIS A 49 1.00 -1.50 -20.78
C HIS A 49 -0.07 -0.40 -20.80
N ARG A 50 -1.22 -0.67 -20.16
CA ARG A 50 -2.31 0.31 -19.99
C ARG A 50 -2.19 1.10 -18.70
N ILE A 51 -1.28 0.72 -17.80
CA ILE A 51 -0.95 1.55 -16.65
C ILE A 51 -0.20 2.78 -17.16
N THR A 52 -0.78 3.93 -16.88
CA THR A 52 -0.19 5.25 -17.13
C THR A 52 0.22 5.88 -15.81
N ARG A 53 1.06 6.93 -15.86
CA ARG A 53 1.36 7.70 -14.65
C ARG A 53 0.08 8.24 -14.00
N GLN A 54 -0.86 8.74 -14.79
CA GLN A 54 -2.10 9.31 -14.27
C GLN A 54 -2.98 8.25 -13.58
N SER A 55 -3.15 7.07 -14.17
CA SER A 55 -3.93 5.99 -13.54
C SER A 55 -3.25 5.49 -12.27
N ALA A 56 -1.93 5.32 -12.29
CA ALA A 56 -1.16 4.91 -11.12
C ALA A 56 -1.23 5.92 -9.98
N LEU A 57 -1.12 7.23 -10.27
CA LEU A 57 -1.28 8.28 -9.25
C LEU A 57 -2.68 8.30 -8.66
N ARG A 58 -3.70 8.06 -9.47
CA ARG A 58 -5.08 7.97 -8.99
C ARG A 58 -5.25 6.80 -8.02
N GLU A 59 -4.77 5.61 -8.38
CA GLU A 59 -4.85 4.41 -7.54
C GLU A 59 -4.01 4.57 -6.25
N LEU A 60 -2.84 5.20 -6.33
CA LEU A 60 -2.03 5.51 -5.15
C LEU A 60 -2.73 6.52 -4.23
N HIS A 61 -3.45 7.50 -4.79
CA HIS A 61 -4.28 8.42 -4.02
C HIS A 61 -5.46 7.71 -3.34
N GLU A 62 -6.10 6.75 -4.01
CA GLU A 62 -7.14 5.89 -3.42
C GLU A 62 -6.59 5.09 -2.23
N LEU A 63 -5.40 4.48 -2.37
CA LEU A 63 -4.72 3.79 -1.26
C LEU A 63 -4.47 4.73 -0.08
N LYS A 64 -4.04 5.96 -0.34
CA LYS A 64 -3.80 6.98 0.69
C LYS A 64 -5.08 7.35 1.44
N GLN A 65 -6.19 7.55 0.73
CA GLN A 65 -7.50 7.81 1.37
C GLN A 65 -7.95 6.64 2.25
N ILE A 66 -7.72 5.40 1.81
CA ILE A 66 -8.04 4.21 2.62
C ILE A 66 -7.18 4.18 3.88
N TYR A 67 -5.88 4.47 3.74
CA TYR A 67 -4.96 4.56 4.87
C TYR A 67 -5.38 5.62 5.90
N GLU A 68 -5.71 6.83 5.44
CA GLU A 68 -6.20 7.92 6.30
C GLU A 68 -7.46 7.50 7.06
N ARG A 69 -8.40 6.86 6.37
CA ARG A 69 -9.61 6.31 7.00
C ARG A 69 -9.31 5.20 8.02
N MET A 70 -8.31 4.36 7.77
CA MET A 70 -7.87 3.35 8.74
C MET A 70 -7.28 3.99 10.00
N LEU A 71 -6.54 5.10 9.86
CA LEU A 71 -5.98 5.85 11.00
C LEU A 71 -7.10 6.46 11.86
N GLU A 72 -8.13 7.02 11.23
CA GLU A 72 -9.29 7.58 11.94
C GLU A 72 -10.06 6.51 12.72
N LEU A 73 -10.20 5.32 12.14
CA LEU A 73 -10.96 4.22 12.74
C LEU A 73 -10.15 3.41 13.76
N CYS A 74 -8.82 3.47 13.73
CA CYS A 74 -7.97 2.68 14.60
C CYS A 74 -6.83 3.47 15.26
N PRO A 75 -7.02 3.91 16.52
CA PRO A 75 -5.99 4.62 17.29
C PRO A 75 -4.66 3.86 17.42
N ASN A 76 -4.71 2.52 17.45
CA ASN A 76 -3.49 1.71 17.53
C ASN A 76 -2.65 1.80 16.25
N LEU A 77 -3.30 1.88 15.08
CA LEU A 77 -2.59 2.09 13.82
C LEU A 77 -1.96 3.48 13.80
N LEU A 78 -2.65 4.49 14.32
CA LEU A 78 -2.12 5.84 14.44
C LEU A 78 -0.84 5.89 15.31
N GLU A 79 -0.81 5.15 16.42
CA GLU A 79 0.40 5.05 17.25
C GLU A 79 1.56 4.38 16.51
N ILE A 80 1.29 3.29 15.77
CA ILE A 80 2.31 2.60 14.96
C ILE A 80 2.82 3.54 13.87
N ALA A 81 1.92 4.18 13.13
CA ALA A 81 2.25 5.13 12.08
C ALA A 81 3.08 6.32 12.59
N GLY A 82 2.79 6.83 13.80
CA GLY A 82 3.57 7.92 14.40
C GLY A 82 5.02 7.55 14.73
N LYS A 83 5.37 6.25 14.72
CA LYS A 83 6.71 5.73 15.04
C LYS A 83 7.49 5.26 13.81
N HIS A 84 6.85 5.18 12.64
CA HIS A 84 7.45 4.62 11.42
C HIS A 84 7.25 5.58 10.25
N ARG A 85 8.17 5.55 9.28
CA ARG A 85 7.91 6.15 7.96
C ARG A 85 6.85 5.32 7.25
N VAL A 86 5.96 5.97 6.52
CA VAL A 86 4.90 5.26 5.79
C VAL A 86 5.27 5.21 4.32
N ALA A 87 5.27 4.00 3.77
CA ALA A 87 5.48 3.77 2.36
C ALA A 87 4.20 3.20 1.74
N LEU A 88 3.65 3.90 0.74
CA LEU A 88 2.52 3.43 -0.04
C LEU A 88 3.05 2.83 -1.35
N TRP A 89 2.57 1.65 -1.71
CA TRP A 89 3.04 0.91 -2.88
C TRP A 89 1.86 0.51 -3.76
N LEU A 90 2.01 0.76 -5.06
CA LEU A 90 1.15 0.21 -6.10
C LEU A 90 1.90 -0.90 -6.83
N TYR A 91 1.28 -2.06 -6.93
CA TYR A 91 1.82 -3.22 -7.62
C TYR A 91 0.94 -3.61 -8.81
N PHE A 92 1.52 -4.24 -9.81
CA PHE A 92 0.80 -4.93 -10.88
C PHE A 92 0.88 -6.44 -10.63
N GLY A 93 -0.26 -7.13 -10.64
CA GLY A 93 -0.32 -8.58 -10.51
C GLY A 93 0.17 -9.29 -11.76
N VAL A 94 1.20 -10.12 -11.63
CA VAL A 94 1.66 -11.03 -12.69
C VAL A 94 1.36 -12.46 -12.24
N GLY A 95 0.14 -12.91 -12.49
CA GLY A 95 -0.35 -14.20 -12.01
C GLY A 95 -0.58 -14.23 -10.49
N HIS A 96 -0.58 -15.43 -9.90
CA HIS A 96 -1.06 -15.63 -8.52
C HIS A 96 -0.05 -15.30 -7.40
N HIS A 97 1.23 -15.13 -7.71
CA HIS A 97 2.30 -15.07 -6.70
C HIS A 97 3.34 -13.98 -6.93
N TYR A 98 3.29 -13.30 -8.07
CA TYR A 98 4.27 -12.27 -8.40
C TYR A 98 3.58 -10.93 -8.54
N HIS A 99 4.11 -9.95 -7.83
CA HIS A 99 3.67 -8.57 -7.89
C HIS A 99 4.83 -7.72 -8.37
N MET A 100 4.64 -7.02 -9.48
CA MET A 100 5.63 -6.10 -10.03
C MET A 100 5.38 -4.71 -9.44
N PRO A 101 6.37 -4.04 -8.82
CA PRO A 101 6.17 -2.68 -8.33
C PRO A 101 5.94 -1.72 -9.51
N VAL A 102 4.90 -0.90 -9.42
CA VAL A 102 4.56 0.13 -10.42
C VAL A 102 5.11 1.48 -9.98
N CYS A 103 4.72 1.90 -8.78
CA CYS A 103 5.21 3.12 -8.14
C CYS A 103 5.02 3.06 -6.63
N SER A 104 5.72 3.93 -5.92
CA SER A 104 5.57 4.13 -4.49
C SER A 104 5.53 5.60 -4.11
N GLU A 105 4.94 5.91 -2.95
CA GLU A 105 5.01 7.22 -2.30
C GLU A 105 5.57 7.04 -0.89
N ILE A 106 6.66 7.77 -0.60
CA ILE A 106 7.26 7.84 0.73
C ILE A 106 7.47 9.32 1.04
N ASP A 107 6.91 9.79 2.16
CA ASP A 107 6.97 11.21 2.58
C ASP A 107 6.57 12.20 1.47
N GLY A 108 5.56 11.85 0.67
CA GLY A 108 5.07 12.67 -0.45
C GLY A 108 5.94 12.62 -1.72
N HIS A 109 7.04 11.87 -1.71
CA HIS A 109 7.89 11.67 -2.89
C HIS A 109 7.49 10.41 -3.63
N ILE A 110 7.11 10.57 -4.90
CA ILE A 110 6.72 9.46 -5.77
C ILE A 110 7.94 8.90 -6.51
N THR A 111 8.13 7.58 -6.42
CA THR A 111 9.14 6.83 -7.17
C THR A 111 8.47 5.92 -8.19
N TRP A 112 8.96 5.93 -9.43
CA TRP A 112 8.45 5.09 -10.52
C TRP A 112 9.31 3.84 -10.67
N GLU A 113 8.69 2.67 -10.56
CA GLU A 113 9.39 1.38 -10.54
C GLU A 113 9.29 0.63 -11.87
N ALA A 114 8.16 0.78 -12.58
CA ALA A 114 7.96 0.20 -13.90
C ALA A 114 8.69 0.99 -15.01
N ASP A 115 9.47 0.29 -15.84
CA ASP A 115 10.38 0.91 -16.81
C ASP A 115 9.68 1.76 -17.89
N HIS A 116 8.50 1.34 -18.36
CA HIS A 116 7.72 2.11 -19.34
C HIS A 116 7.19 3.43 -18.74
N LEU A 117 7.05 3.49 -17.41
CA LEU A 117 6.66 4.71 -16.70
C LEU A 117 7.84 5.60 -16.35
N LYS A 118 9.06 5.07 -16.25
CA LYS A 118 10.29 5.88 -16.02
C LYS A 118 10.60 6.78 -17.22
N THR A 119 10.35 6.28 -18.43
CA THR A 119 10.74 6.94 -19.69
C THR A 119 9.65 7.83 -20.30
N ALA A 120 8.40 7.71 -19.83
CA ALA A 120 7.31 8.58 -20.26
C ALA A 120 7.62 10.05 -19.92
N ARG A 121 7.83 10.89 -20.95
CA ARG A 121 7.97 12.35 -20.75
C ARG A 121 6.60 12.93 -20.37
N SER A 122 6.61 13.74 -19.32
CA SER A 122 5.49 14.55 -18.82
C SER A 122 4.95 15.50 -19.88
#